data_AF-A0A7S1AUU5-F1
#
_entry.id   AF-A0A7S1AUU5-F1
#
_cell.length_a   1.000
_cell.length_b   1.000
_cell.length_c   1.000
_cell.angle_alpha   90.00
_cell.angle_beta   90.00
_cell.angle_gamma   90.00
#
_symmetry.space_group_name_H-M   'P 1'
#
loop_
_entity.id
_entity.type
_entity.pdbx_description
1 polymer ?
#
loop_
_entity_poly.entity_id
_entity_poly.type
_entity_poly.pdbx_seq_one_letter_code
_entity_poly.pdbx_strand_id
1 'polypeptide(L)'
;MSSPILDARSFPHFASFLAASQEYARDAHYRLLPGTFRVVDGVVVRQNLQGEAAPNDVTLRFLSAPVVQEVFATLRRGGDDSNHLLEDLHFAWQVVVSESIRKMLVTTCKELGMFPPSPPPAFIGENDCAYFTVSASFPAIAQRLYNNEVRNLCQQTDGVGPAYLQARTASFLLDVAESASVSLPGVSQESERLLAEFKERVAEWQRHGNKPPFGDRIRNLGLQVCVFKANAGQWFGRCLGPEAEQAAQSSADPHSLPFREQMYFC
;
A
#
# COMPACT_ATOMS: atom_id res chain seq x y z
N MET A 1 -21.11 -14.56 -0.98
CA MET A 1 -20.84 -13.11 -1.02
C MET A 1 -19.36 -12.95 -1.29
N SER A 2 -18.96 -12.18 -2.30
CA SER A 2 -17.52 -11.98 -2.60
C SER A 2 -16.84 -11.26 -1.45
N SER A 3 -15.61 -11.66 -1.12
CA SER A 3 -14.80 -11.01 -0.09
C SER A 3 -14.64 -9.52 -0.39
N PRO A 4 -14.74 -8.63 0.62
CA PRO A 4 -14.61 -7.20 0.41
C PRO A 4 -13.20 -6.87 -0.09
N ILE A 5 -13.11 -5.94 -1.04
CA ILE A 5 -11.84 -5.49 -1.61
C ILE A 5 -11.30 -4.23 -0.93
N LEU A 6 -12.15 -3.49 -0.23
CA LEU A 6 -11.75 -2.39 0.65
C LEU A 6 -12.10 -2.72 2.11
N ASP A 7 -11.22 -2.36 3.03
CA ASP A 7 -11.30 -2.60 4.47
C ASP A 7 -12.10 -1.52 5.19
N ALA A 8 -13.42 -1.67 5.25
CA ALA A 8 -14.26 -0.75 6.02
C ALA A 8 -14.03 -0.84 7.55
N ARG A 9 -13.38 -1.90 8.06
CA ARG A 9 -13.18 -2.07 9.51
C ARG A 9 -12.03 -1.22 10.04
N SER A 10 -11.00 -1.00 9.22
CA SER A 10 -9.87 -0.13 9.57
C SER A 10 -10.18 1.36 9.46
N PHE A 11 -11.24 1.75 8.75
CA PHE A 11 -11.61 3.15 8.47
C PHE A 11 -13.10 3.38 8.75
N PRO A 12 -13.50 3.38 10.04
CA PRO A 12 -14.91 3.36 10.43
C PRO A 12 -15.69 4.60 9.95
N HIS A 13 -15.07 5.77 9.88
CA HIS A 13 -15.74 6.99 9.44
C HIS A 13 -15.96 7.01 7.93
N PHE A 14 -15.18 6.22 7.18
CA PHE A 14 -15.40 5.95 5.77
C PHE A 14 -16.19 4.66 5.50
N ALA A 15 -16.70 3.94 6.50
CA ALA A 15 -17.27 2.61 6.28
C ALA A 15 -18.41 2.58 5.25
N SER A 16 -19.37 3.52 5.35
CA SER A 16 -20.48 3.65 4.40
C SER A 16 -20.00 4.02 2.99
N PHE A 17 -19.01 4.91 2.91
CA PHE A 17 -18.38 5.30 1.64
C PHE A 17 -17.64 4.14 0.99
N LEU A 18 -16.84 3.39 1.75
CA LEU A 18 -16.08 2.23 1.29
C LEU A 18 -17.03 1.10 0.84
N ALA A 19 -18.16 0.91 1.52
CA ALA A 19 -19.20 -0.03 1.10
C ALA A 19 -19.79 0.35 -0.28
N ALA A 20 -20.11 1.64 -0.48
CA ALA A 20 -20.58 2.15 -1.77
C ALA A 20 -19.50 2.14 -2.86
N SER A 21 -18.22 2.09 -2.48
CA SER A 21 -17.07 2.11 -3.39
C SER A 21 -16.64 0.72 -3.88
N GLN A 22 -17.15 -0.38 -3.32
CA GLN A 22 -16.64 -1.74 -3.61
C GLN A 22 -16.77 -2.16 -5.09
N GLU A 23 -17.80 -1.71 -5.81
CA GLU A 23 -17.94 -2.06 -7.24
C GLU A 23 -16.97 -1.24 -8.09
N TYR A 24 -16.93 0.07 -7.88
CA TYR A 24 -16.01 0.98 -8.56
C TYR A 24 -14.55 0.62 -8.31
N ALA A 25 -14.17 0.38 -7.05
CA ALA A 25 -12.81 0.00 -6.73
C ALA A 25 -12.40 -1.34 -7.35
N ARG A 26 -13.34 -2.22 -7.73
CA ARG A 26 -13.01 -3.45 -8.45
C ARG A 26 -12.66 -3.14 -9.90
N ASP A 27 -13.49 -2.32 -10.53
CA ASP A 27 -13.36 -1.90 -11.93
C ASP A 27 -12.11 -1.02 -12.15
N ALA A 28 -11.87 -0.09 -11.23
CA ALA A 28 -10.76 0.87 -11.28
C ALA A 28 -9.46 0.34 -10.61
N HIS A 29 -9.31 -0.97 -10.44
CA HIS A 29 -8.12 -1.59 -9.82
C HIS A 29 -7.71 -0.96 -8.48
N TYR A 30 -8.71 -0.69 -7.63
CA TYR A 30 -8.58 -0.18 -6.27
C TYR A 30 -8.07 1.26 -6.20
N ARG A 31 -8.23 2.04 -7.27
CA ARG A 31 -7.79 3.43 -7.37
C ARG A 31 -8.94 4.38 -7.65
N LEU A 32 -8.85 5.57 -7.08
CA LEU A 32 -9.59 6.70 -7.60
C LEU A 32 -8.68 7.40 -8.63
N LEU A 33 -8.99 7.23 -9.91
CA LEU A 33 -8.10 7.67 -10.99
C LEU A 33 -8.00 9.22 -11.00
N PRO A 34 -6.79 9.80 -10.86
CA PRO A 34 -6.61 11.25 -10.85
C PRO A 34 -7.19 11.90 -12.11
N GLY A 35 -7.88 13.03 -11.94
CA GLY A 35 -8.47 13.77 -13.07
C GLY A 35 -9.66 13.08 -13.74
N THR A 36 -10.15 11.96 -13.21
CA THR A 36 -11.42 11.33 -13.64
C THR A 36 -12.61 12.04 -13.03
N PHE A 37 -12.37 12.79 -11.96
CA PHE A 37 -13.39 13.48 -11.20
C PHE A 37 -12.93 14.89 -10.90
N ARG A 38 -13.87 15.82 -11.01
CA ARG A 38 -13.75 17.15 -10.43
C ARG A 38 -15.03 17.43 -9.69
N VAL A 39 -15.00 18.36 -8.75
CA VAL A 39 -16.23 18.79 -8.12
C VAL A 39 -16.56 20.20 -8.59
N VAL A 40 -17.77 20.36 -9.14
CA VAL A 40 -18.34 21.62 -9.60
C VAL A 40 -19.55 21.93 -8.73
N ASP A 41 -19.55 23.08 -8.06
CA ASP A 41 -20.66 23.54 -7.20
C ASP A 41 -21.10 22.50 -6.14
N GLY A 42 -20.13 21.81 -5.54
CA GLY A 42 -20.39 20.78 -4.53
C GLY A 42 -20.76 19.40 -5.07
N VAL A 43 -20.99 19.25 -6.38
CA VAL A 43 -21.33 17.99 -7.04
C VAL A 43 -20.11 17.35 -7.69
N VAL A 44 -19.77 16.12 -7.30
CA VAL A 44 -18.70 15.33 -7.93
C VAL A 44 -19.16 14.93 -9.32
N VAL A 45 -18.46 15.41 -10.34
CA VAL A 45 -18.74 15.15 -11.75
C VAL A 45 -17.56 14.44 -12.39
N ARG A 46 -17.86 13.57 -13.36
CA ARG A 46 -16.84 12.92 -14.17
C ARG A 46 -16.17 13.93 -15.09
N GLN A 47 -14.85 13.90 -15.17
CA GLN A 47 -14.05 14.77 -16.02
C GLN A 47 -13.50 13.97 -17.22
N ASN A 48 -13.55 14.56 -18.41
CA ASN A 48 -12.93 14.07 -19.64
C ASN A 48 -13.31 12.66 -20.13
N LEU A 49 -14.56 12.49 -20.59
CA LEU A 49 -14.84 11.48 -21.62
C LEU A 49 -15.57 12.14 -22.78
N GLN A 50 -14.87 12.30 -23.88
CA GLN A 50 -15.50 12.43 -25.19
C GLN A 50 -16.12 11.07 -25.50
N GLY A 51 -17.36 10.85 -25.06
CA GLY A 51 -18.10 9.61 -25.30
C GLY A 51 -19.43 9.60 -24.54
N GLU A 52 -20.49 9.10 -25.17
CA GLU A 52 -21.76 8.84 -24.49
C GLU A 52 -21.54 7.80 -23.37
N ALA A 53 -22.07 8.09 -22.19
CA ALA A 53 -21.94 7.17 -21.06
C ALA A 53 -22.74 5.90 -21.33
N ALA A 54 -22.10 4.74 -21.15
CA ALA A 54 -22.79 3.46 -21.22
C ALA A 54 -23.90 3.40 -20.12
N PRO A 55 -25.04 2.74 -20.38
CA PRO A 55 -26.14 2.63 -19.42
C PRO A 55 -25.74 2.01 -18.06
N ASN A 56 -24.67 1.21 -18.03
CA ASN A 56 -24.15 0.52 -16.85
C ASN A 56 -22.81 1.07 -16.35
N ASP A 57 -22.51 2.34 -16.64
CA ASP A 57 -21.26 2.96 -16.25
C ASP A 57 -21.08 2.95 -14.71
N VAL A 58 -20.20 2.06 -14.24
CA VAL A 58 -19.88 1.87 -12.82
C VAL A 58 -19.38 3.18 -12.20
N THR A 59 -18.65 3.98 -12.98
CA THR A 59 -18.12 5.28 -12.55
C THR A 59 -19.27 6.26 -12.28
N LEU A 60 -20.25 6.34 -13.18
CA LEU A 60 -21.42 7.21 -12.95
C LEU A 60 -22.25 6.76 -11.75
N ARG A 61 -22.48 5.45 -11.59
CA ARG A 61 -23.23 4.92 -10.43
C ARG A 61 -22.54 5.28 -9.12
N PHE A 62 -21.23 5.05 -9.04
CA PHE A 62 -20.41 5.43 -7.89
C PHE A 62 -20.50 6.93 -7.60
N LEU A 63 -20.31 7.78 -8.60
CA LEU A 63 -20.40 9.23 -8.42
C LEU A 63 -21.78 9.70 -8.00
N SER A 64 -22.83 9.09 -8.52
CA SER A 64 -24.21 9.46 -8.18
C SER A 64 -24.64 9.01 -6.78
N ALA A 65 -23.84 8.18 -6.11
CA ALA A 65 -24.16 7.69 -4.78
C ALA A 65 -24.18 8.86 -3.77
N PRO A 66 -25.26 9.06 -2.98
CA PRO A 66 -25.36 10.17 -2.03
C PRO A 66 -24.21 10.22 -1.03
N VAL A 67 -23.80 9.06 -0.51
CA VAL A 67 -22.70 8.94 0.45
C VAL A 67 -21.35 9.41 -0.13
N VAL A 68 -21.14 9.24 -1.44
CA VAL A 68 -19.93 9.71 -2.12
C VAL A 68 -19.95 11.24 -2.19
N GLN A 69 -21.07 11.81 -2.64
CA GLN A 69 -21.26 13.27 -2.68
C GLN A 69 -21.09 13.90 -1.30
N GLU A 70 -21.68 13.29 -0.27
CA GLU A 70 -21.60 13.74 1.12
C GLU A 70 -20.15 13.77 1.62
N VAL A 71 -19.40 12.68 1.49
CA VAL A 71 -17.99 12.63 1.92
C VAL A 71 -17.15 13.70 1.22
N PHE A 72 -17.30 13.85 -0.10
CA PHE A 72 -16.57 14.85 -0.86
C PHE A 72 -16.95 16.28 -0.50
N ALA A 73 -18.21 16.53 -0.13
CA ALA A 73 -18.68 17.83 0.32
C ALA A 73 -18.17 18.15 1.73
N THR A 74 -18.24 17.18 2.65
CA THR A 74 -17.77 17.31 4.04
C THR A 74 -16.27 17.58 4.09
N LEU A 75 -15.45 16.81 3.37
CA LEU A 75 -14.00 17.02 3.30
C LEU A 75 -13.62 18.42 2.79
N ARG A 76 -14.39 18.99 1.85
CA ARG A 76 -14.10 20.30 1.27
C ARG A 76 -14.63 21.47 2.06
N ARG A 77 -15.78 21.30 2.72
CA ARG A 77 -16.28 22.28 3.69
C ARG A 77 -15.28 22.45 4.83
N GLY A 78 -14.63 21.35 5.23
CA GLY A 78 -13.78 21.32 6.40
C GLY A 78 -14.59 21.56 7.68
N GLY A 79 -13.90 22.00 8.74
CA GLY A 79 -14.51 22.26 10.04
C GLY A 79 -14.81 21.00 10.84
N ASP A 80 -15.55 21.16 11.94
CA ASP A 80 -15.71 20.12 12.96
C ASP A 80 -16.34 18.82 12.43
N ASP A 81 -17.30 18.93 11.50
CA ASP A 81 -17.96 17.79 10.85
C ASP A 81 -16.97 16.89 10.08
N SER A 82 -15.83 17.44 9.65
CA SER A 82 -14.81 16.71 8.89
C SER A 82 -13.74 16.08 9.78
N ASN A 83 -13.66 16.41 11.08
CA ASN A 83 -12.56 16.00 11.96
C ASN A 83 -12.39 14.47 11.99
N HIS A 84 -13.48 13.72 12.10
CA HIS A 84 -13.44 12.26 12.11
C HIS A 84 -12.96 11.65 10.79
N LEU A 85 -13.32 12.26 9.65
CA LEU A 85 -12.79 11.85 8.35
C LEU A 85 -11.30 12.20 8.22
N LEU A 86 -10.89 13.35 8.75
CA LEU A 86 -9.49 13.77 8.76
C LEU A 86 -8.63 12.86 9.67
N GLU A 87 -9.18 12.37 10.77
CA GLU A 87 -8.54 11.36 11.64
C GLU A 87 -8.27 10.06 10.87
N ASP A 88 -9.28 9.52 10.18
CA ASP A 88 -9.13 8.31 9.34
C ASP A 88 -8.15 8.55 8.18
N LEU A 89 -8.14 9.75 7.57
CA LEU A 89 -7.17 10.10 6.52
C LEU A 89 -5.74 10.24 7.05
N HIS A 90 -5.58 10.77 8.27
CA HIS A 90 -4.28 10.81 8.94
C HIS A 90 -3.77 9.39 9.21
N PHE A 91 -4.65 8.51 9.70
CA PHE A 91 -4.31 7.11 9.89
C PHE A 91 -3.99 6.42 8.56
N ALA A 92 -4.77 6.66 7.50
CA ALA A 92 -4.49 6.13 6.15
C ALA A 92 -3.10 6.57 5.66
N TRP A 93 -2.74 7.84 5.87
CA TRP A 93 -1.40 8.35 5.55
C TRP A 93 -0.30 7.57 6.28
N GLN A 94 -0.45 7.36 7.59
CA GLN A 94 0.51 6.61 8.39
C GLN A 94 0.66 5.16 7.90
N VAL A 95 -0.45 4.49 7.58
CA VAL A 95 -0.44 3.12 7.02
C VAL A 95 0.35 3.09 5.72
N VAL A 96 0.06 4.01 4.79
CA VAL A 96 0.75 4.07 3.50
C VAL A 96 2.25 4.34 3.70
N VAL A 97 2.63 5.33 4.51
CA VAL A 97 4.04 5.64 4.80
C VAL A 97 4.77 4.44 5.41
N SER A 98 4.17 3.79 6.40
CA SER A 98 4.74 2.61 7.07
C SER A 98 4.97 1.46 6.10
N GLU A 99 3.97 1.12 5.29
CA GLU A 99 4.07 0.06 4.28
C GLU A 99 5.10 0.39 3.18
N SER A 100 5.20 1.67 2.80
CA SER A 100 6.19 2.17 1.84
C SER A 100 7.61 1.94 2.34
N ILE A 101 7.87 2.38 3.58
CA ILE A 101 9.15 2.21 4.25
C ILE A 101 9.47 0.72 4.33
N ARG A 102 8.56 -0.09 4.87
CA ARG A 102 8.76 -1.53 5.02
C ARG A 102 9.20 -2.19 3.72
N LYS A 103 8.48 -1.97 2.62
CA LYS A 103 8.84 -2.58 1.33
C LYS A 103 10.12 -2.00 0.72
N MET A 104 10.44 -0.73 0.96
CA MET A 104 11.75 -0.18 0.62
C MET A 104 12.88 -0.90 1.36
N LEU A 105 12.72 -1.13 2.66
CA LEU A 105 13.70 -1.87 3.47
C LEU A 105 13.85 -3.32 2.96
N VAL A 106 12.72 -4.03 2.74
CA VAL A 106 12.71 -5.39 2.18
C VAL A 106 13.41 -5.44 0.82
N THR A 107 13.10 -4.51 -0.08
CA THR A 107 13.72 -4.44 -1.42
C THR A 107 15.23 -4.23 -1.30
N THR A 108 15.66 -3.31 -0.43
CA THR A 108 17.08 -3.05 -0.19
C THR A 108 17.78 -4.29 0.36
N CYS A 109 17.18 -5.00 1.32
CA CYS A 109 17.74 -6.25 1.84
C CYS A 109 17.82 -7.34 0.76
N LYS A 110 16.79 -7.49 -0.09
CA LYS A 110 16.79 -8.44 -1.22
C LYS A 110 17.90 -8.12 -2.22
N GLU A 111 18.04 -6.87 -2.61
CA GLU A 111 19.08 -6.41 -3.55
C GLU A 111 20.51 -6.64 -2.98
N LEU A 112 20.68 -6.50 -1.67
CA LEU A 112 21.94 -6.80 -0.99
C LEU A 112 22.12 -8.29 -0.67
N GLY A 113 21.19 -9.16 -1.08
CA GLY A 113 21.20 -10.60 -0.83
C GLY A 113 21.17 -10.95 0.66
N MET A 114 20.41 -10.19 1.44
CA MET A 114 20.25 -10.31 2.89
C MET A 114 18.81 -10.66 3.28
N PHE A 115 18.04 -11.30 2.39
CA PHE A 115 16.62 -11.58 2.61
C PHE A 115 16.25 -12.99 2.11
N PRO A 116 16.35 -14.04 2.96
CA PRO A 116 16.79 -14.00 4.36
C PRO A 116 18.32 -13.86 4.52
N PRO A 117 18.82 -13.39 5.68
CA PRO A 117 20.23 -13.47 6.04
C PRO A 117 20.71 -14.92 6.15
N SER A 118 21.96 -15.19 5.71
CA SER A 118 22.61 -16.50 5.87
C SER A 118 24.06 -16.33 6.34
N PRO A 119 24.43 -16.84 7.54
CA PRO A 119 23.56 -17.52 8.50
C PRO A 119 22.57 -16.55 9.19
N PRO A 120 21.42 -17.04 9.69
CA PRO A 120 20.53 -16.25 10.53
C PRO A 120 21.24 -15.76 11.81
N PRO A 121 21.03 -14.51 12.25
CA PRO A 121 21.58 -14.02 13.51
C PRO A 121 21.03 -14.78 14.72
N ALA A 122 21.91 -15.37 15.54
CA ALA A 122 21.54 -16.27 16.64
C ALA A 122 20.66 -15.64 17.75
N PHE A 123 20.65 -14.31 17.87
CA PHE A 123 19.92 -13.59 18.92
C PHE A 123 18.55 -13.05 18.47
N ILE A 124 18.14 -13.28 17.22
CA ILE A 124 16.83 -12.87 16.70
C ILE A 124 15.93 -14.09 16.61
N GLY A 125 14.90 -14.14 17.45
CA GLY A 125 13.89 -15.19 17.38
C GLY A 125 13.02 -15.08 16.13
N GLU A 126 12.46 -16.20 15.66
CA GLU A 126 11.62 -16.28 14.45
C GLU A 126 10.37 -15.37 14.52
N ASN A 127 9.91 -15.08 15.73
CA ASN A 127 8.76 -14.20 15.96
C ASN A 127 9.12 -12.72 16.18
N ASP A 128 10.40 -12.37 16.22
CA ASP A 128 10.84 -10.98 16.36
C ASP A 128 10.67 -10.25 15.01
N CYS A 129 9.70 -9.34 14.97
CA CYS A 129 9.39 -8.51 13.81
C CYS A 129 9.70 -7.03 14.06
N ALA A 130 10.48 -6.68 15.08
CA ALA A 130 10.76 -5.29 15.48
C ALA A 130 11.78 -4.61 14.54
N TYR A 131 11.53 -4.62 13.23
CA TYR A 131 12.47 -4.12 12.22
C TYR A 131 12.67 -2.61 12.27
N PHE A 132 11.77 -1.88 12.92
CA PHE A 132 11.92 -0.44 13.15
C PHE A 132 13.05 -0.10 14.12
N THR A 133 13.57 -1.08 14.88
CA THR A 133 14.74 -0.89 15.75
C THR A 133 16.03 -0.95 14.93
N VAL A 134 16.30 0.12 14.20
CA VAL A 134 17.46 0.27 13.29
C VAL A 134 18.77 0.61 14.01
N SER A 135 18.78 0.62 15.35
CA SER A 135 19.99 0.62 16.16
C SER A 135 20.72 -0.73 16.18
N ALA A 136 20.07 -1.80 15.71
CA ALA A 136 20.67 -3.13 15.58
C ALA A 136 21.62 -3.22 14.36
N SER A 137 22.42 -4.29 14.29
CA SER A 137 23.24 -4.56 13.12
C SER A 137 22.39 -4.82 11.88
N PHE A 138 22.92 -4.53 10.68
CA PHE A 138 22.17 -4.73 9.44
C PHE A 138 21.63 -6.17 9.25
N PRO A 139 22.39 -7.25 9.52
CA PRO A 139 21.84 -8.61 9.47
C PRO A 139 20.66 -8.83 10.42
N ALA A 140 20.67 -8.23 11.62
CA ALA A 140 19.58 -8.34 12.57
C ALA A 140 18.31 -7.61 12.08
N ILE A 141 18.46 -6.41 11.52
CA ILE A 141 17.35 -5.67 10.90
C ILE A 141 16.75 -6.49 9.76
N ALA A 142 17.61 -7.04 8.90
CA ALA A 142 17.19 -7.85 7.75
C ALA A 142 16.46 -9.13 8.17
N GLN A 143 16.88 -9.80 9.25
CA GLN A 143 16.17 -10.95 9.81
C GLN A 143 14.79 -10.57 10.33
N ARG A 144 14.66 -9.47 11.07
CA ARG A 144 13.36 -8.98 11.58
C ARG A 144 12.40 -8.60 10.46
N LEU A 145 12.91 -8.00 9.38
CA LEU A 145 12.12 -7.72 8.17
C LEU A 145 11.65 -9.01 7.50
N TYR A 146 12.52 -10.01 7.41
CA TYR A 146 12.16 -11.33 6.87
C TYR A 146 11.06 -11.99 7.70
N ASN A 147 11.21 -12.04 9.02
CA ASN A 147 10.19 -12.57 9.93
C ASN A 147 8.84 -11.84 9.76
N ASN A 148 8.87 -10.51 9.60
CA ASN A 148 7.66 -9.72 9.36
C ASN A 148 6.99 -10.06 8.02
N GLU A 149 7.77 -10.24 6.94
CA GLU A 149 7.24 -10.62 5.64
C GLU A 149 6.64 -12.03 5.66
N VAL A 150 7.32 -13.01 6.27
CA VAL A 150 6.79 -14.37 6.44
C VAL A 150 5.48 -14.33 7.21
N ARG A 151 5.41 -13.60 8.33
CA ARG A 151 4.17 -13.43 9.09
C ARG A 151 3.05 -12.84 8.24
N ASN A 152 3.34 -11.82 7.43
CA ASN A 152 2.34 -11.20 6.57
C ASN A 152 1.84 -12.18 5.49
N LEU A 153 2.71 -13.05 4.96
CA LEU A 153 2.36 -14.09 4.00
C LEU A 153 1.47 -15.17 4.64
N CYS A 154 1.79 -15.61 5.85
CA CYS A 154 1.01 -16.62 6.56
C CYS A 154 -0.39 -16.12 6.98
N GLN A 155 -0.57 -14.81 7.11
CA GLN A 155 -1.87 -14.19 7.40
C GLN A 155 -2.74 -13.97 6.15
N GLN A 156 -2.29 -14.35 4.96
CA GLN A 156 -3.07 -14.16 3.74
C GLN A 156 -4.19 -15.20 3.63
N THR A 157 -5.40 -14.72 3.35
CA THR A 157 -6.54 -15.56 2.95
C THR A 157 -6.86 -15.22 1.49
N ASP A 158 -6.95 -16.22 0.63
CA ASP A 158 -7.16 -16.04 -0.82
C ASP A 158 -6.12 -15.10 -1.48
N GLY A 159 -4.87 -15.15 -1.00
CA GLY A 159 -3.77 -14.31 -1.49
C GLY A 159 -3.82 -12.84 -1.02
N VAL A 160 -4.75 -12.49 -0.13
CA VAL A 160 -4.90 -11.14 0.42
C VAL A 160 -4.79 -11.17 1.94
N GLY A 161 -3.73 -10.55 2.47
CA GLY A 161 -3.53 -10.40 3.91
C GLY A 161 -4.22 -9.15 4.47
N PRO A 162 -4.58 -9.12 5.77
CA PRO A 162 -5.17 -7.95 6.42
C PRO A 162 -4.35 -6.67 6.25
N ALA A 163 -3.02 -6.76 6.42
CA ALA A 163 -2.13 -5.61 6.26
C ALA A 163 -2.14 -5.06 4.81
N TYR A 164 -2.15 -5.95 3.81
CA TYR A 164 -2.25 -5.55 2.40
C TYR A 164 -3.59 -4.90 2.09
N LEU A 165 -4.69 -5.48 2.60
CA LEU A 165 -6.04 -4.95 2.42
C LEU A 165 -6.16 -3.56 3.06
N GLN A 166 -5.61 -3.37 4.26
CA GLN A 166 -5.57 -2.08 4.95
C GLN A 166 -4.76 -1.05 4.17
N ALA A 167 -3.54 -1.39 3.73
CA ALA A 167 -2.70 -0.48 2.94
C ALA A 167 -3.32 -0.10 1.60
N ARG A 168 -3.98 -1.05 0.92
CA ARG A 168 -4.72 -0.79 -0.31
C ARG A 168 -5.88 0.19 -0.08
N THR A 169 -6.65 -0.03 0.98
CA THR A 169 -7.77 0.84 1.34
C THR A 169 -7.30 2.23 1.73
N ALA A 170 -6.21 2.31 2.50
CA ALA A 170 -5.57 3.57 2.85
C ALA A 170 -5.18 4.35 1.59
N SER A 171 -4.53 3.70 0.62
CA SER A 171 -4.17 4.33 -0.66
C SER A 171 -5.38 4.85 -1.44
N PHE A 172 -6.48 4.09 -1.47
CA PHE A 172 -7.72 4.52 -2.11
C PHE A 172 -8.30 5.78 -1.44
N LEU A 173 -8.27 5.85 -0.12
CA LEU A 173 -8.73 7.02 0.64
C LEU A 173 -7.82 8.24 0.44
N LEU A 174 -6.51 8.05 0.25
CA LEU A 174 -5.61 9.16 -0.09
C LEU A 174 -5.91 9.73 -1.49
N ASP A 175 -6.28 8.89 -2.46
CA ASP A 175 -6.73 9.38 -3.78
C ASP A 175 -8.04 10.22 -3.64
N VAL A 176 -8.93 9.84 -2.71
CA VAL A 176 -10.15 10.60 -2.36
C VAL A 176 -9.78 11.96 -1.74
N ALA A 177 -8.86 11.98 -0.78
CA ALA A 177 -8.38 13.20 -0.16
C ALA A 177 -7.78 14.17 -1.19
N GLU A 178 -6.94 13.66 -2.10
CA GLU A 178 -6.38 14.44 -3.21
C GLU A 178 -7.48 15.02 -4.11
N SER A 179 -8.46 14.19 -4.49
CA SER A 179 -9.59 14.61 -5.32
C SER A 179 -10.50 15.63 -4.62
N ALA A 180 -10.55 15.61 -3.29
CA ALA A 180 -11.21 16.59 -2.46
C ALA A 180 -10.33 17.80 -2.11
N SER A 181 -9.11 17.91 -2.66
CA SER A 181 -8.15 18.99 -2.37
C SER A 181 -7.79 19.10 -0.87
N VAL A 182 -7.85 17.99 -0.14
CA VAL A 182 -7.44 17.92 1.27
C VAL A 182 -5.92 17.85 1.35
N SER A 183 -5.34 18.73 2.16
CA SER A 183 -3.90 18.69 2.44
C SER A 183 -3.58 17.56 3.39
N LEU A 184 -2.75 16.62 2.93
CA LEU A 184 -2.21 15.54 3.77
C LEU A 184 -1.00 16.04 4.57
N PRO A 185 -0.79 15.50 5.79
CA PRO A 185 0.40 15.82 6.58
C PRO A 185 1.69 15.42 5.85
N GLY A 186 2.80 16.04 6.23
CA GLY A 186 4.13 15.63 5.79
C GLY A 186 4.54 14.24 6.30
N VAL A 187 5.66 13.73 5.81
CA VAL A 187 6.32 12.57 6.42
C VAL A 187 6.80 12.97 7.82
N SER A 188 6.60 12.09 8.81
CA SER A 188 6.99 12.38 10.19
C SER A 188 8.51 12.35 10.36
N GLN A 189 9.03 13.11 11.33
CA GLN A 189 10.47 13.16 11.62
C GLN A 189 11.01 11.79 12.03
N GLU A 190 10.19 10.97 12.71
CA GLU A 190 10.53 9.60 13.11
C GLU A 190 10.75 8.70 11.89
N SER A 191 9.90 8.85 10.86
CA SER A 191 10.01 8.11 9.60
C SER A 191 11.28 8.50 8.83
N GLU A 192 11.61 9.79 8.78
CA GLU A 192 12.85 10.28 8.18
C GLU A 192 14.09 9.78 8.92
N ARG A 193 14.06 9.84 10.24
CA ARG A 193 15.13 9.36 11.12
C ARG A 193 15.36 7.86 10.93
N LEU A 194 14.30 7.05 10.92
CA LEU A 194 14.37 5.62 10.67
C LEU A 194 15.10 5.31 9.35
N LEU A 195 14.73 6.01 8.27
CA LEU A 195 15.36 5.83 6.96
C LEU A 195 16.82 6.26 6.94
N ALA A 196 17.16 7.35 7.65
CA ALA A 196 18.54 7.82 7.78
C ALA A 196 19.41 6.80 8.54
N GLU A 197 18.94 6.31 9.68
CA GLU A 197 19.63 5.30 10.48
C GLU A 197 19.79 3.98 9.71
N PHE A 198 18.75 3.53 8.98
CA PHE A 198 18.86 2.35 8.13
C PHE A 198 19.92 2.50 7.03
N LYS A 199 19.98 3.66 6.36
CA LYS A 199 21.02 3.96 5.36
C LYS A 199 22.42 3.88 5.96
N GLU A 200 22.60 4.38 7.18
CA GLU A 200 23.88 4.29 7.89
C GLU A 200 24.27 2.84 8.16
N ARG A 201 23.34 2.00 8.64
CA ARG A 201 23.57 0.56 8.86
C ARG A 201 23.92 -0.20 7.58
N VAL A 202 23.26 0.14 6.46
CA VAL A 202 23.59 -0.41 5.14
C VAL A 202 25.01 -0.01 4.74
N ALA A 203 25.36 1.27 4.87
CA ALA A 203 26.69 1.78 4.50
C ALA A 203 27.81 1.21 5.38
N GLU A 204 27.56 1.05 6.68
CA GLU A 204 28.45 0.35 7.60
C GLU A 204 28.69 -1.10 7.16
N TRP A 205 27.62 -1.86 6.91
CA TRP A 205 27.73 -3.24 6.46
C TRP A 205 28.51 -3.39 5.15
N GLN A 206 28.30 -2.49 4.19
CA GLN A 206 29.04 -2.47 2.93
C GLN A 206 30.54 -2.20 3.12
N ARG A 207 30.92 -1.32 4.06
CA ARG A 207 32.34 -1.00 4.36
C ARG A 207 33.11 -2.20 4.91
N HIS A 208 32.45 -3.09 5.63
CA HIS A 208 33.08 -4.28 6.23
C HIS A 208 33.31 -5.44 5.23
N GLY A 209 32.96 -5.25 3.96
CA GLY A 209 33.38 -6.12 2.85
C GLY A 209 32.50 -7.35 2.66
N ASN A 210 31.56 -7.28 1.70
CA ASN A 210 31.02 -8.43 0.96
C ASN A 210 30.09 -8.10 -0.22
N LYS A 211 30.29 -7.00 -0.97
CA LYS A 211 29.66 -6.71 -2.30
C LYS A 211 30.19 -5.38 -2.87
N PRO A 212 30.12 -5.16 -4.20
CA PRO A 212 30.46 -3.87 -4.81
C PRO A 212 29.60 -2.74 -4.21
N PRO A 213 30.10 -1.50 -4.19
CA PRO A 213 29.32 -0.35 -3.72
C PRO A 213 28.01 -0.30 -4.50
N PHE A 214 26.89 -0.33 -3.76
CA PHE A 214 25.55 -0.20 -4.32
C PHE A 214 25.34 1.27 -4.72
N GLY A 215 25.96 1.65 -5.83
CA GLY A 215 26.07 3.03 -6.30
C GLY A 215 24.72 3.67 -6.64
N ASP A 216 24.63 4.98 -6.39
CA ASP A 216 23.61 5.97 -6.77
C ASP A 216 22.12 5.71 -6.49
N ARG A 217 21.65 4.47 -6.38
CA ARG A 217 20.27 4.14 -6.04
C ARG A 217 19.88 4.53 -4.62
N ILE A 218 20.83 4.45 -3.67
CA ILE A 218 20.60 4.88 -2.28
C ILE A 218 20.33 6.39 -2.18
N ARG A 219 20.94 7.20 -3.07
CA ARG A 219 20.68 8.66 -3.10
C ARG A 219 19.21 8.97 -3.45
N ASN A 220 18.52 8.07 -4.16
CA ASN A 220 17.11 8.20 -4.50
C ASN A 220 16.13 7.61 -3.45
N LEU A 221 16.58 7.01 -2.35
CA LEU A 221 15.68 6.45 -1.32
C LEU A 221 14.82 7.53 -0.64
N GLY A 222 15.34 8.75 -0.47
CA GLY A 222 14.54 9.88 0.06
C GLY A 222 13.53 10.40 -0.96
N LEU A 223 13.93 10.45 -2.24
CA LEU A 223 13.06 10.80 -3.35
C LEU A 223 11.98 9.74 -3.59
N GLN A 224 12.23 8.46 -3.30
CA GLN A 224 11.24 7.39 -3.50
C GLN A 224 10.07 7.46 -2.51
N VAL A 225 10.24 7.96 -1.28
CA VAL A 225 9.10 8.22 -0.37
C VAL A 225 8.26 9.39 -0.90
N CYS A 226 8.90 10.43 -1.44
CA CYS A 226 8.19 11.56 -2.05
C CYS A 226 7.53 11.20 -3.40
N VAL A 227 8.17 10.35 -4.21
CA VAL A 227 7.58 9.75 -5.43
C VAL A 227 6.49 8.74 -5.05
N PHE A 228 6.53 8.16 -3.85
CA PHE A 228 5.47 7.27 -3.34
C PHE A 228 4.13 7.99 -3.24
N LYS A 229 4.11 9.28 -2.85
CA LYS A 229 2.91 10.14 -2.90
C LYS A 229 2.32 10.23 -4.31
N ALA A 230 3.15 10.15 -5.35
CA ALA A 230 2.73 10.23 -6.76
C ALA A 230 2.47 8.86 -7.41
N ASN A 231 2.93 7.74 -6.83
CA ASN A 231 2.94 6.43 -7.49
C ASN A 231 2.44 5.24 -6.65
N ALA A 232 1.87 5.47 -5.46
CA ALA A 232 1.37 4.43 -4.56
C ALA A 232 0.51 3.36 -5.26
N GLY A 233 -0.22 3.71 -6.32
CA GLY A 233 -1.02 2.72 -7.06
C GLY A 233 -0.55 2.28 -8.45
N GLN A 234 0.61 2.73 -8.98
CA GLN A 234 1.31 1.89 -9.98
C GLN A 234 1.85 0.59 -9.33
N TRP A 235 1.90 0.58 -8.01
CA TRP A 235 2.56 -0.44 -7.22
C TRP A 235 1.61 -1.56 -6.76
N PHE A 236 0.36 -1.25 -6.36
CA PHE A 236 -0.64 -2.29 -6.09
C PHE A 236 -0.93 -3.16 -7.34
N GLY A 237 -0.87 -2.56 -8.54
CA GLY A 237 -1.00 -3.30 -9.80
C GLY A 237 0.16 -4.26 -10.09
N ARG A 238 1.33 -4.10 -9.47
CA ARG A 238 2.50 -5.01 -9.67
C ARG A 238 2.64 -6.08 -8.58
N CYS A 239 1.99 -5.92 -7.42
CA CYS A 239 2.01 -6.91 -6.34
C CYS A 239 1.08 -8.11 -6.62
N LEU A 240 0.05 -7.91 -7.43
CA LEU A 240 -0.54 -9.02 -8.18
C LEU A 240 0.46 -9.32 -9.29
N GLY A 241 1.35 -10.31 -9.09
CA GLY A 241 2.21 -10.75 -10.18
C GLY A 241 1.37 -11.08 -11.42
N PRO A 242 1.95 -11.04 -12.64
CA PRO A 242 1.23 -11.46 -13.86
C PRO A 242 0.61 -12.87 -13.74
N GLU A 243 1.11 -13.69 -12.81
CA GLU A 243 0.60 -15.02 -12.46
C GLU A 243 -0.80 -15.01 -11.80
N ALA A 244 -1.15 -13.98 -11.01
CA ALA A 244 -2.50 -13.88 -10.42
C ALA A 244 -3.56 -13.50 -11.48
N GLU A 245 -3.16 -12.72 -12.48
CA GLU A 245 -4.00 -12.34 -13.62
C GLU A 245 -4.13 -13.48 -14.64
N GLN A 246 -3.07 -14.28 -14.83
CA GLN A 246 -3.11 -15.52 -15.60
C GLN A 246 -3.92 -16.63 -14.91
N ALA A 247 -3.89 -16.75 -13.58
CA ALA A 247 -4.72 -17.72 -12.85
C ALA A 247 -6.23 -17.44 -12.99
N ALA A 248 -6.64 -16.17 -13.09
CA ALA A 248 -8.03 -15.78 -13.33
C ALA A 248 -8.47 -16.00 -14.78
N GLN A 249 -7.55 -16.02 -15.74
CA GLN A 249 -7.84 -16.30 -17.16
C GLN A 249 -7.67 -17.78 -17.54
N SER A 250 -6.96 -18.57 -16.72
CA SER A 250 -6.60 -19.97 -16.99
C SER A 250 -7.58 -21.01 -16.41
N SER A 251 -8.68 -20.62 -15.75
CA SER A 251 -9.59 -21.59 -15.11
C SER A 251 -10.53 -22.35 -16.07
N ALA A 252 -10.12 -22.55 -17.34
CA ALA A 252 -10.87 -23.31 -18.34
C ALA A 252 -10.24 -24.68 -18.68
N ASP A 253 -9.19 -25.12 -17.98
CA ASP A 253 -8.57 -26.43 -18.22
C ASP A 253 -8.48 -27.28 -16.93
N PRO A 254 -9.29 -28.34 -16.76
CA PRO A 254 -9.33 -29.13 -15.54
C PRO A 254 -8.14 -30.10 -15.36
N HIS A 255 -7.11 -30.07 -16.21
CA HIS A 255 -6.03 -31.06 -16.18
C HIS A 255 -4.57 -30.56 -16.20
N SER A 256 -4.29 -29.27 -15.96
CA SER A 256 -2.91 -28.78 -15.84
C SER A 256 -2.59 -28.24 -14.44
N LEU A 257 -1.89 -29.04 -13.62
CA LEU A 257 -1.22 -28.56 -12.40
C LEU A 257 0.29 -28.41 -12.68
N PRO A 258 0.89 -27.23 -12.45
CA PRO A 258 2.33 -27.12 -12.26
C PRO A 258 2.68 -26.89 -10.78
N PHE A 259 3.51 -27.82 -10.28
CA PHE A 259 4.61 -27.68 -9.32
C PHE A 259 4.42 -26.76 -8.09
N ARG A 260 3.87 -27.36 -7.02
CA ARG A 260 4.19 -27.02 -5.62
C ARG A 260 5.61 -27.45 -5.31
N GLU A 261 6.44 -26.56 -4.75
CA GLU A 261 7.48 -26.91 -3.76
C GLU A 261 7.80 -25.68 -2.89
N GLN A 262 7.37 -25.74 -1.63
CA GLN A 262 8.22 -25.73 -0.43
C GLN A 262 8.63 -24.34 0.08
N MET A 263 7.80 -23.77 0.95
CA MET A 263 8.31 -23.20 2.21
C MET A 263 7.42 -23.62 3.36
N TYR A 264 8.11 -23.99 4.43
CA TYR A 264 7.65 -24.74 5.58
C TYR A 264 6.61 -23.98 6.42
N PHE A 265 5.76 -24.78 7.06
CA PHE A 265 4.84 -24.44 8.14
C PHE A 265 5.33 -23.34 9.09
N CYS A 266 4.61 -22.21 9.08
CA CYS A 266 4.00 -21.50 10.21
C CYS A 266 3.75 -20.05 9.81
#